data_AF-A0A963RBK9-F1
#
_entry.id   AF-A0A963RBK9-F1
#
_cell.length_a   1.000
_cell.length_b   1.000
_cell.length_c   1.000
_cell.angle_alpha   90.00
_cell.angle_beta   90.00
_cell.angle_gamma   90.00
#
_symmetry.space_group_name_H-M   'P 1'
#
loop_
_entity.id
_entity.type
_entity.pdbx_description
1 polymer ?
#
loop_
_entity_poly.entity_id
_entity_poly.type
_entity_poly.pdbx_seq_one_letter_code
_entity_poly.pdbx_strand_id
1 'polypeptide(L)'
;MNKLISEYQSGKLGLISTNLAVLAAASALFTYGGASIDALTFMDKAKATVFALAGGSAIFLFWDIALKVLPSLKTRPEKVLALANTLCGCALIFFLSCVFNVAGMTGKDALEKHVSVYVGSLEEVVDERFRQSQLVDGLGVDVRGEAIRYKRAAESEFTSGVYSGQGSKGAVFNALNSIGGRLERVADETDKFTRERERLGRHARSQLEKIRKIASSDKPLNERMRQIARESDELRADLVRMDPRQLAESVARTLDALPGEVDLQSDFSGNAQVAEQQEAALTKIREDIERSSDKLGSFIEKATSNDVPQIKSFDQISAVRAVIVYWQNYIPFWVGGIVLDIAPLAVVFFLMIAVNARTPQEIAITRILGLRVRDLVDAQVAAGAIRSGAADPAMLKAIFRFLLGEEKPDDAD
;
A
#
# COMPACT_ATOMS: atom_id res chain seq x y z
N MET A 1 -17.16 39.29 21.69
CA MET A 1 -16.08 38.81 22.61
C MET A 1 -16.45 38.95 24.08
N ASN A 2 -16.81 40.13 24.59
CA ASN A 2 -17.19 40.33 26.02
C ASN A 2 -18.33 39.42 26.50
N LYS A 3 -19.39 39.26 25.70
CA LYS A 3 -20.52 38.35 26.00
C LYS A 3 -20.06 36.89 26.10
N LEU A 4 -19.20 36.45 25.20
CA LEU A 4 -18.68 35.07 25.14
C LEU A 4 -17.77 34.74 26.33
N ILE A 5 -16.99 35.72 26.81
CA ILE A 5 -16.17 35.59 28.03
C ILE A 5 -17.04 35.59 29.29
N SER A 6 -18.09 36.43 29.33
CA SER A 6 -19.05 36.47 30.44
C SER A 6 -19.87 35.17 30.53
N GLU A 7 -20.30 34.63 29.40
CA GLU A 7 -20.95 33.33 29.29
C GLU A 7 -20.01 32.19 29.71
N TYR A 8 -18.75 32.23 29.29
CA TYR A 8 -17.71 31.30 29.74
C TYR A 8 -17.52 31.32 31.27
N GLN A 9 -17.34 32.52 31.84
CA GLN A 9 -17.12 32.71 33.28
C GLN A 9 -18.34 32.40 34.15
N SER A 10 -19.54 32.48 33.58
CA SER A 10 -20.79 32.07 34.24
C SER A 10 -21.12 30.59 34.06
N GLY A 11 -20.22 29.81 33.43
CA GLY A 11 -20.40 28.37 33.16
C GLY A 11 -21.40 28.07 32.04
N LYS A 12 -21.90 29.09 31.34
CA LYS A 12 -22.90 28.99 30.27
C LYS A 12 -22.22 28.92 28.91
N LEU A 13 -21.55 27.81 28.61
CA LEU A 13 -20.90 27.54 27.33
C LEU A 13 -21.89 27.22 26.17
N GLY A 14 -23.16 27.64 26.25
CA GLY A 14 -24.26 27.11 25.43
C GLY A 14 -23.98 27.06 23.92
N LEU A 15 -23.60 28.18 23.29
CA LEU A 15 -23.34 28.23 21.85
C LEU A 15 -22.10 27.39 21.45
N ILE A 16 -21.05 27.42 22.27
CA ILE A 16 -19.79 26.70 22.02
C ILE A 16 -20.01 25.19 22.18
N SER A 17 -20.75 24.79 23.21
CA SER A 17 -21.11 23.39 23.46
C SER A 17 -21.99 22.83 22.35
N THR A 18 -22.94 23.62 21.83
CA THR A 18 -23.77 23.20 20.68
C THR A 18 -22.92 23.02 19.43
N ASN A 19 -22.02 23.97 19.13
CA ASN A 19 -21.12 23.85 17.98
C ASN A 19 -20.15 22.67 18.14
N LEU A 20 -19.67 22.41 19.36
CA LEU A 20 -18.83 21.25 19.65
C LEU A 20 -19.59 19.93 19.44
N ALA A 21 -20.87 19.87 19.86
CA ALA A 21 -21.71 18.70 19.60
C ALA A 21 -21.91 18.46 18.10
N VAL A 22 -22.08 19.53 17.30
CA VAL A 22 -22.16 19.44 15.84
C VAL A 22 -20.85 18.91 15.23
N LEU A 23 -19.70 19.43 15.67
CA LEU A 23 -18.39 18.94 15.20
C LEU A 23 -18.15 17.48 15.59
N ALA A 24 -18.47 17.09 16.83
CA ALA A 24 -18.33 15.72 17.30
C ALA A 24 -19.27 14.76 16.55
N ALA A 25 -20.50 15.19 16.24
CA ALA A 25 -21.44 14.43 15.43
C ALA A 25 -20.96 14.27 13.98
N ALA A 26 -20.39 15.33 13.39
CA ALA A 26 -19.78 15.27 12.07
C ALA A 26 -18.58 14.31 12.05
N SER A 27 -17.71 14.36 13.06
CA SER A 27 -16.58 13.42 13.22
C SER A 27 -17.08 11.98 13.34
N ALA A 28 -18.10 11.74 14.18
CA ALA A 28 -18.71 10.41 14.32
C ALA A 28 -19.31 9.90 12.99
N LEU A 29 -19.98 10.76 12.22
CA LEU A 29 -20.55 10.41 10.92
C LEU A 29 -19.47 9.94 9.94
N PHE A 30 -18.37 10.70 9.82
CA PHE A 30 -17.27 10.33 8.92
C PHE A 30 -16.49 9.12 9.43
N THR A 31 -16.30 9.00 10.75
CA THR A 31 -15.69 7.82 11.37
C THR A 31 -16.52 6.56 11.09
N TYR A 32 -17.85 6.63 11.20
CA TYR A 32 -18.75 5.56 10.79
C TYR A 32 -18.61 5.24 9.31
N GLY A 33 -18.58 6.27 8.45
CA GLY A 33 -18.32 6.13 7.02
C GLY A 33 -17.04 5.33 6.78
N GLY A 34 -15.92 5.77 7.34
CA GLY A 34 -14.62 5.11 7.16
C GLY A 34 -14.59 3.66 7.65
N ALA A 35 -15.16 3.41 8.83
CA ALA A 35 -15.19 2.08 9.43
C ALA A 35 -16.17 1.12 8.75
N SER A 36 -17.21 1.63 8.09
CA SER A 36 -18.26 0.82 7.46
C SER A 36 -18.08 0.57 5.96
N ILE A 37 -17.08 1.19 5.30
CA ILE A 37 -16.84 0.98 3.85
C ILE A 37 -16.62 -0.49 3.52
N ASP A 38 -15.87 -1.20 4.36
CA ASP A 38 -15.55 -2.61 4.16
C ASP A 38 -16.56 -3.57 4.85
N ALA A 39 -17.59 -3.04 5.51
CA ALA A 39 -18.54 -3.82 6.30
C ALA A 39 -19.56 -4.56 5.40
N LEU A 40 -19.43 -5.89 5.35
CA LEU A 40 -20.31 -6.77 4.57
C LEU A 40 -21.53 -7.26 5.37
N THR A 41 -21.38 -7.43 6.68
CA THR A 41 -22.44 -7.97 7.53
C THR A 41 -23.12 -6.87 8.36
N PHE A 42 -24.34 -7.15 8.82
CA PHE A 42 -25.02 -6.29 9.79
C PHE A 42 -24.17 -6.11 11.06
N MET A 43 -23.51 -7.17 11.52
CA MET A 43 -22.68 -7.15 12.72
C MET A 43 -21.47 -6.21 12.57
N ASP A 44 -20.85 -6.17 11.39
CA ASP A 44 -19.71 -5.27 11.12
C ASP A 44 -20.16 -3.80 11.09
N LYS A 45 -21.33 -3.53 10.49
CA LYS A 45 -21.94 -2.19 10.54
C LYS A 45 -22.30 -1.77 11.97
N ALA A 46 -22.83 -2.69 12.78
CA ALA A 46 -23.13 -2.42 14.19
C ALA A 46 -21.86 -2.08 14.99
N LYS A 47 -20.76 -2.82 14.79
CA LYS A 47 -19.45 -2.49 15.39
C LYS A 47 -18.96 -1.11 14.97
N ALA A 48 -19.06 -0.78 13.67
CA ALA A 48 -18.69 0.55 13.16
C ALA A 48 -19.54 1.67 13.79
N THR A 49 -20.84 1.45 13.99
CA THR A 49 -21.73 2.41 14.68
C THR A 49 -21.32 2.61 16.13
N VAL A 50 -21.08 1.55 16.89
CA VAL A 50 -20.64 1.64 18.28
C VAL A 50 -19.31 2.36 18.38
N PHE A 51 -18.35 2.04 17.51
CA PHE A 51 -17.05 2.71 17.45
C PHE A 51 -17.18 4.21 17.16
N ALA A 52 -18.01 4.59 16.18
CA ALA A 52 -18.26 5.98 15.84
C ALA A 52 -18.93 6.77 16.97
N LEU A 53 -19.94 6.21 17.64
CA LEU A 53 -20.63 6.84 18.76
C LEU A 53 -19.70 7.01 19.97
N ALA A 54 -18.90 5.97 20.29
CA ALA A 54 -17.92 6.03 21.36
C ALA A 54 -16.84 7.09 21.07
N GLY A 55 -16.29 7.09 19.84
CA GLY A 55 -15.30 8.07 19.40
C GLY A 55 -15.83 9.50 19.43
N GLY A 56 -17.01 9.75 18.87
CA GLY A 56 -17.65 11.07 18.89
C GLY A 56 -17.93 11.56 20.31
N SER A 57 -18.42 10.68 21.19
CA SER A 57 -18.67 11.01 22.60
C SER A 57 -17.37 11.33 23.35
N ALA A 58 -16.29 10.58 23.08
CA ALA A 58 -14.98 10.83 23.66
C ALA A 58 -14.37 12.15 23.18
N ILE A 59 -14.48 12.48 21.89
CA ILE A 59 -14.03 13.76 21.33
C ILE A 59 -14.80 14.93 21.96
N PHE A 60 -16.14 14.80 22.06
CA PHE A 60 -16.96 15.81 22.72
C PHE A 60 -16.54 16.01 24.18
N LEU A 61 -16.43 14.92 24.96
CA LEU A 61 -16.04 14.96 26.36
C LEU A 61 -14.65 15.57 26.56
N PHE A 62 -13.69 15.16 25.73
CA PHE A 62 -12.33 15.68 25.76
C PHE A 62 -12.29 17.19 25.55
N TRP A 63 -12.96 17.69 24.51
CA TRP A 63 -12.97 19.11 24.20
C TRP A 63 -13.81 19.93 25.17
N ASP A 64 -14.93 19.40 25.67
CA ASP A 64 -15.75 20.05 26.70
C ASP A 64 -14.95 20.26 27.99
N ILE A 65 -14.22 19.23 28.43
CA ILE A 65 -13.30 19.34 29.57
C ILE A 65 -12.17 20.32 29.27
N ALA A 66 -11.52 20.22 28.10
CA ALA A 66 -10.41 21.10 27.74
C ALA A 66 -10.83 22.58 27.71
N LEU A 67 -12.00 22.89 27.16
CA LEU A 67 -12.56 24.25 27.12
C LEU A 67 -12.83 24.80 28.53
N LYS A 68 -13.28 23.96 29.48
CA LYS A 68 -13.55 24.38 30.87
C LYS A 68 -12.28 24.49 31.73
N VAL A 69 -11.34 23.57 31.54
CA VAL A 69 -10.16 23.43 32.40
C VAL A 69 -9.01 24.34 31.95
N LEU A 70 -8.60 24.32 30.67
CA LEU A 70 -7.36 25.01 30.26
C LEU A 70 -7.38 26.52 30.48
N PRO A 71 -8.45 27.27 30.13
CA PRO A 71 -8.48 28.71 30.32
C PRO A 71 -8.66 29.14 31.78
N SER A 72 -9.10 28.26 32.69
CA SER A 72 -9.33 28.58 34.11
C SER A 72 -8.08 28.43 34.99
N LEU A 73 -7.07 27.69 34.52
CA LEU A 73 -5.79 27.52 35.22
C LEU A 73 -5.05 28.86 35.34
N LYS A 74 -4.47 29.12 36.52
CA LYS A 74 -3.75 30.37 36.82
C LYS A 74 -2.23 30.18 36.86
N THR A 75 -1.75 29.06 37.39
CA THR A 75 -0.31 28.85 37.59
C THR A 75 0.37 28.35 36.31
N ARG A 76 1.65 28.72 36.12
CA ARG A 76 2.46 28.28 34.96
C ARG A 76 2.66 26.75 34.88
N PRO A 77 3.02 26.02 35.96
CA PRO A 77 3.26 24.58 35.85
C PRO A 77 1.99 23.79 35.49
N GLU A 78 0.84 24.15 36.08
CA GLU A 78 -0.44 23.51 35.74
C GLU A 78 -0.84 23.74 34.29
N LYS A 79 -0.61 24.96 33.76
CA LYS A 79 -0.87 25.29 32.35
C LYS A 79 -0.02 24.45 31.40
N VAL A 80 1.27 24.28 31.70
CA VAL A 80 2.18 23.48 30.87
C VAL A 80 1.75 22.01 30.87
N LEU A 81 1.44 21.46 32.05
CA LEU A 81 0.97 20.07 32.16
C LEU A 81 -0.37 19.86 31.42
N ALA A 82 -1.31 20.79 31.57
CA ALA A 82 -2.60 20.73 30.88
C ALA A 82 -2.44 20.84 29.36
N LEU A 83 -1.58 21.74 28.87
CA LEU A 83 -1.27 21.83 27.44
C LEU A 83 -0.59 20.57 26.91
N ALA A 84 0.35 19.98 27.66
CA ALA A 84 0.98 18.72 27.27
C ALA A 84 -0.04 17.57 27.19
N ASN A 85 -0.94 17.48 28.16
CA ASN A 85 -2.02 16.50 28.14
C ASN A 85 -3.01 16.73 26.98
N THR A 86 -3.35 17.99 26.68
CA THR A 86 -4.17 18.34 25.53
C THR A 86 -3.49 17.98 24.20
N LEU A 87 -2.18 18.23 24.06
CA LEU A 87 -1.43 17.83 22.88
C LEU A 87 -1.38 16.30 22.72
N CYS A 88 -1.19 15.57 23.82
CA CYS A 88 -1.29 14.11 23.81
C CYS A 88 -2.69 13.64 23.37
N GLY A 89 -3.74 14.26 23.90
CA GLY A 89 -5.12 14.00 23.47
C GLY A 89 -5.37 14.33 21.99
N CYS A 90 -4.80 15.43 21.48
CA CYS A 90 -4.88 15.77 20.05
C CYS A 90 -4.21 14.69 19.19
N ALA A 91 -3.05 14.18 19.61
CA ALA A 91 -2.39 13.08 18.91
C ALA A 91 -3.25 11.80 18.92
N LEU A 92 -3.88 11.46 20.05
CA LEU A 92 -4.80 10.33 20.13
C LEU A 92 -6.01 10.49 19.20
N ILE A 93 -6.64 11.67 19.19
CA ILE A 93 -7.76 11.97 18.29
C ILE A 93 -7.32 11.87 16.83
N PHE A 94 -6.13 12.39 16.50
CA PHE A 94 -5.57 12.28 15.15
C PHE A 94 -5.45 10.82 14.69
N PHE A 95 -4.90 9.92 15.52
CA PHE A 95 -4.75 8.52 15.13
C PHE A 95 -6.08 7.75 15.10
N LEU A 96 -7.00 8.04 16.03
CA LEU A 96 -8.25 7.28 16.18
C LEU A 96 -9.39 7.77 15.29
N SER A 97 -9.38 9.06 14.92
CA SER A 97 -10.48 9.70 14.20
C SER A 97 -10.08 10.19 12.83
N CYS A 98 -9.03 11.03 12.71
CA CYS A 98 -8.69 11.68 11.44
C CYS A 98 -8.53 10.69 10.28
N VAL A 99 -7.83 9.58 10.50
CA VAL A 99 -7.65 8.54 9.47
C VAL A 99 -8.99 7.96 9.00
N PHE A 100 -9.90 7.65 9.93
CA PHE A 100 -11.23 7.15 9.61
C PHE A 100 -12.12 8.22 8.99
N ASN A 101 -11.98 9.48 9.39
CA ASN A 101 -12.69 10.61 8.79
C ASN A 101 -12.33 10.76 7.31
N VAL A 102 -11.03 10.73 6.99
CA VAL A 102 -10.56 10.79 5.60
C VAL A 102 -11.02 9.55 4.83
N ALA A 103 -10.91 8.36 5.41
CA ALA A 103 -11.44 7.13 4.81
C ALA A 103 -12.95 7.24 4.53
N GLY A 104 -13.74 7.82 5.43
CA GLY A 104 -15.16 8.04 5.23
C GLY A 104 -15.49 9.00 4.08
N MET A 105 -14.62 9.98 3.84
CA MET A 105 -14.81 10.96 2.76
C MET A 105 -14.37 10.44 1.39
N THR A 106 -13.23 9.76 1.30
CA THR A 106 -12.59 9.43 0.01
C THR A 106 -12.03 8.00 -0.07
N GLY A 107 -12.33 7.15 0.91
CA GLY A 107 -11.82 5.77 0.95
C GLY A 107 -12.21 4.93 -0.26
N LYS A 108 -13.40 5.17 -0.84
CA LYS A 108 -13.81 4.52 -2.10
C LYS A 108 -12.92 4.94 -3.27
N ASP A 109 -12.66 6.24 -3.41
CA ASP A 109 -11.80 6.75 -4.48
C ASP A 109 -10.37 6.23 -4.33
N ALA A 110 -9.87 6.13 -3.09
CA ALA A 110 -8.56 5.58 -2.79
C ALA A 110 -8.46 4.09 -3.19
N LEU A 111 -9.51 3.31 -2.95
CA LEU A 111 -9.57 1.92 -3.40
C LEU A 111 -9.68 1.81 -4.93
N GLU A 112 -10.46 2.67 -5.59
CA GLU A 112 -10.50 2.74 -7.06
C GLU A 112 -9.11 3.08 -7.63
N LYS A 113 -8.40 4.01 -7.00
CA LYS A 113 -7.02 4.34 -7.37
C LYS A 113 -6.10 3.13 -7.19
N HIS A 114 -6.24 2.39 -6.10
CA HIS A 114 -5.47 1.18 -5.85
C HIS A 114 -5.64 0.16 -6.99
N VAL A 115 -6.89 -0.11 -7.36
CA VAL A 115 -7.24 -1.01 -8.47
C VAL A 115 -6.64 -0.50 -9.78
N SER A 116 -6.82 0.79 -10.09
CA SER A 116 -6.31 1.39 -11.34
C SER A 116 -4.78 1.32 -11.44
N VAL A 117 -4.06 1.63 -10.36
CA VAL A 117 -2.59 1.53 -10.32
C VAL A 117 -2.14 0.10 -10.52
N TYR A 118 -2.79 -0.85 -9.87
CA TYR A 118 -2.45 -2.25 -10.00
C TYR A 118 -2.73 -2.79 -11.41
N VAL A 119 -3.89 -2.48 -12.00
CA VAL A 119 -4.21 -2.87 -13.39
C VAL A 119 -3.19 -2.27 -14.36
N GLY A 120 -2.84 -0.99 -14.23
CA GLY A 120 -1.79 -0.37 -15.05
C GLY A 120 -0.44 -1.09 -14.92
N SER A 121 -0.06 -1.50 -13.70
CA SER A 121 1.17 -2.27 -13.50
C SER A 121 1.12 -3.68 -14.12
N LEU A 122 -0.06 -4.32 -14.16
CA LEU A 122 -0.20 -5.61 -14.84
C LEU A 122 0.01 -5.47 -16.35
N GLU A 123 -0.53 -4.40 -16.96
CA GLU A 123 -0.38 -4.13 -18.39
C GLU A 123 1.09 -3.98 -18.77
N GLU A 124 1.82 -3.13 -18.03
CA GLU A 124 3.25 -2.91 -18.23
C GLU A 124 4.06 -4.20 -18.14
N VAL A 125 3.77 -5.05 -17.14
CA VAL A 125 4.51 -6.31 -16.97
C VAL A 125 4.15 -7.34 -18.04
N VAL A 126 2.89 -7.42 -18.48
CA VAL A 126 2.47 -8.31 -19.57
C VAL A 126 3.19 -7.92 -20.86
N ASP A 127 3.23 -6.63 -21.18
CA ASP A 127 3.89 -6.12 -22.38
C ASP A 127 5.39 -6.36 -22.33
N GLU A 128 6.03 -6.09 -21.18
CA GLU A 128 7.46 -6.33 -20.99
C GLU A 128 7.81 -7.82 -21.07
N ARG A 129 7.00 -8.70 -20.48
CA ARG A 129 7.22 -10.16 -20.58
C ARG A 129 7.06 -10.65 -22.01
N PHE A 130 6.07 -10.11 -22.75
CA PHE A 130 5.90 -10.45 -24.15
C PHE A 130 7.09 -9.99 -24.99
N ARG A 131 7.58 -8.76 -24.77
CA ARG A 131 8.77 -8.22 -25.42
C ARG A 131 10.02 -9.05 -25.14
N GLN A 132 10.24 -9.44 -23.88
CA GLN A 132 11.36 -10.30 -23.50
C GLN A 132 11.28 -11.67 -24.18
N SER A 133 10.10 -12.30 -24.17
CA SER A 133 9.91 -13.63 -24.75
C SER A 133 10.02 -13.64 -26.29
N GLN A 134 9.78 -12.51 -26.97
CA GLN A 134 10.01 -12.37 -28.41
C GLN A 134 11.50 -12.42 -28.80
N LEU A 135 12.42 -12.11 -27.88
CA LEU A 135 13.86 -12.21 -28.16
C LEU A 135 14.30 -13.65 -28.47
N VAL A 136 13.54 -14.64 -28.01
CA VAL A 136 13.77 -16.06 -28.27
C VAL A 136 13.36 -16.49 -29.69
N ASP A 137 12.46 -15.76 -30.35
CA ASP A 137 11.97 -16.16 -31.69
C ASP A 137 13.11 -16.25 -32.72
N GLY A 138 14.10 -15.35 -32.62
CA GLY A 138 15.30 -15.40 -33.47
C GLY A 138 16.24 -16.56 -33.17
N LEU A 139 16.33 -16.98 -31.90
CA LEU A 139 17.22 -18.05 -31.45
C LEU A 139 16.88 -19.38 -32.11
N GLY A 140 15.59 -19.73 -32.21
CA GLY A 140 15.18 -20.99 -32.83
C GLY A 140 15.59 -21.11 -34.30
N VAL A 141 15.50 -20.00 -35.05
CA VAL A 141 15.93 -19.93 -36.45
C VAL A 141 17.44 -20.08 -36.57
N ASP A 142 18.19 -19.37 -35.73
CA ASP A 142 19.65 -19.42 -35.72
C ASP A 142 20.16 -20.82 -35.35
N VAL A 143 19.67 -21.41 -34.26
CA VAL A 143 20.04 -22.77 -33.81
C VAL A 143 19.71 -23.82 -34.87
N ARG A 144 18.55 -23.72 -35.53
CA ARG A 144 18.18 -24.62 -36.62
C ARG A 144 19.11 -24.48 -37.83
N GLY A 145 19.50 -23.25 -38.17
CA GLY A 145 20.47 -22.98 -39.22
C GLY A 145 21.83 -23.64 -38.94
N GLU A 146 22.30 -23.52 -37.70
CA GLU A 146 23.53 -24.18 -37.22
C GLU A 146 23.41 -25.71 -37.30
N ALA A 147 22.30 -26.28 -36.83
CA ALA A 147 22.03 -27.73 -36.90
C ALA A 147 22.10 -28.27 -38.34
N ILE A 148 21.46 -27.56 -39.29
CA ILE A 148 21.49 -27.92 -40.72
C ILE A 148 22.91 -27.81 -41.27
N ARG A 149 23.68 -26.79 -40.88
CA ARG A 149 25.08 -26.65 -41.31
C ARG A 149 25.93 -27.85 -40.89
N TYR A 150 25.84 -28.28 -39.63
CA TYR A 150 26.58 -29.44 -39.13
C TYR A 150 26.16 -30.76 -39.81
N LYS A 151 24.85 -30.94 -40.05
CA LYS A 151 24.37 -32.12 -40.81
C LYS A 151 24.88 -32.15 -42.26
N ARG A 152 24.89 -31.01 -42.94
CA ARG A 152 25.47 -30.90 -44.31
C ARG A 152 26.99 -31.12 -44.31
N ALA A 153 27.68 -30.64 -43.27
CA ALA A 153 29.11 -30.90 -43.09
C ALA A 153 29.37 -32.40 -42.90
N ALA A 154 28.56 -33.10 -42.11
CA ALA A 154 28.64 -34.55 -41.95
C ALA A 154 28.39 -35.27 -43.29
N GLU A 155 27.36 -34.89 -44.05
CA GLU A 155 27.09 -35.49 -45.36
C GLU A 155 28.23 -35.27 -46.37
N SER A 156 28.84 -34.08 -46.35
CA SER A 156 30.01 -33.76 -47.18
C SER A 156 31.23 -34.59 -46.79
N GLU A 157 31.44 -34.80 -45.49
CA GLU A 157 32.49 -35.67 -44.96
C GLU A 157 32.30 -37.13 -45.40
N PHE A 158 31.07 -37.64 -45.35
CA PHE A 158 30.76 -38.99 -45.80
C PHE A 158 30.99 -39.19 -47.30
N THR A 159 30.61 -38.20 -48.12
CA THR A 159 30.64 -38.32 -49.60
C THR A 159 31.99 -38.02 -50.22
N SER A 160 32.71 -37.02 -49.72
CA SER A 160 33.97 -36.56 -50.34
C SER A 160 35.15 -36.48 -49.38
N GLY A 161 34.95 -36.72 -48.08
CA GLY A 161 36.04 -36.67 -47.09
C GLY A 161 36.66 -35.28 -46.98
N VAL A 162 35.83 -34.23 -47.04
CA VAL A 162 36.28 -32.82 -47.05
C VAL A 162 37.23 -32.50 -45.89
N TYR A 163 37.03 -33.13 -44.74
CA TYR A 163 37.79 -32.87 -43.52
C TYR A 163 38.86 -33.94 -43.25
N SER A 164 38.54 -35.23 -43.37
CA SER A 164 39.51 -36.32 -43.11
C SER A 164 40.27 -36.83 -44.35
N GLY A 165 40.05 -36.23 -45.52
CA GLY A 165 40.65 -36.65 -46.79
C GLY A 165 40.06 -37.93 -47.40
N GLN A 166 39.21 -38.65 -46.66
CA GLN A 166 38.61 -39.90 -47.13
C GLN A 166 37.14 -40.00 -46.72
N GLY A 167 36.25 -40.15 -47.72
CA GLY A 167 34.82 -40.30 -47.50
C GLY A 167 34.48 -41.56 -46.69
N SER A 168 34.07 -41.40 -45.43
CA SER A 168 33.73 -42.52 -44.54
C SER A 168 32.86 -42.10 -43.35
N LYS A 169 32.18 -43.07 -42.73
CA LYS A 169 31.46 -42.87 -41.45
C LYS A 169 32.41 -42.98 -40.24
N GLY A 170 33.49 -42.22 -40.26
CA GLY A 170 34.49 -42.20 -39.18
C GLY A 170 34.13 -41.26 -38.02
N ALA A 171 35.11 -41.07 -37.13
CA ALA A 171 35.06 -40.14 -35.99
C ALA A 171 34.47 -38.76 -36.33
N VAL A 172 34.97 -38.15 -37.41
CA VAL A 172 34.57 -36.80 -37.86
C VAL A 172 33.10 -36.74 -38.28
N PHE A 173 32.64 -37.74 -39.06
CA PHE A 173 31.24 -37.85 -39.46
C PHE A 173 30.32 -37.98 -38.24
N ASN A 174 30.67 -38.87 -37.31
CA ASN A 174 29.85 -39.13 -36.13
C ASN A 174 29.79 -37.89 -35.21
N ALA A 175 30.90 -37.18 -35.03
CA ALA A 175 30.95 -35.94 -34.24
C ALA A 175 30.05 -34.86 -34.84
N LEU A 176 30.20 -34.56 -36.14
CA LEU A 176 29.37 -33.56 -36.85
C LEU A 176 27.87 -33.93 -36.81
N ASN A 177 27.55 -35.21 -36.99
CA ASN A 177 26.18 -35.68 -36.93
C ASN A 177 25.59 -35.60 -35.51
N SER A 178 26.39 -35.91 -34.47
CA SER A 178 25.96 -35.78 -33.07
C SER A 178 25.69 -34.33 -32.67
N ILE A 179 26.58 -33.41 -33.05
CA ILE A 179 26.42 -31.97 -32.84
C ILE A 179 25.15 -31.47 -33.55
N GLY A 180 24.99 -31.82 -34.83
CA GLY A 180 23.79 -31.47 -35.60
C GLY A 180 22.50 -31.99 -34.95
N GLY A 181 22.52 -33.23 -34.45
CA GLY A 181 21.38 -33.83 -33.72
C GLY A 181 21.10 -33.16 -32.37
N ARG A 182 22.12 -32.71 -31.63
CA ARG A 182 21.94 -31.93 -30.39
C ARG A 182 21.32 -30.58 -30.66
N LEU A 183 21.86 -29.83 -31.62
CA LEU A 183 21.31 -28.52 -31.99
C LEU A 183 19.90 -28.62 -32.56
N GLU A 184 19.58 -29.69 -33.29
CA GLU A 184 18.20 -29.95 -33.75
C GLU A 184 17.22 -30.13 -32.58
N ARG A 185 17.62 -30.87 -31.53
CA ARG A 185 16.78 -31.01 -30.32
C ARG A 185 16.55 -29.67 -29.61
N VAL A 186 17.57 -28.81 -29.56
CA VAL A 186 17.45 -27.45 -28.99
C VAL A 186 16.51 -26.59 -29.85
N ALA A 187 16.61 -26.68 -31.17
CA ALA A 187 15.69 -26.00 -32.08
C ALA A 187 14.24 -26.47 -31.86
N ASP A 188 14.03 -27.78 -31.69
CA ASP A 188 12.70 -28.35 -31.42
C ASP A 188 12.13 -27.93 -30.04
N GLU A 189 12.98 -27.83 -29.02
CA GLU A 189 12.60 -27.29 -27.70
C GLU A 189 12.21 -25.82 -27.79
N THR A 190 12.99 -25.03 -28.54
CA THR A 190 12.71 -23.61 -28.78
C THR A 190 11.39 -23.43 -29.54
N ASP A 191 11.12 -24.24 -30.57
CA ASP A 191 9.84 -24.23 -31.30
C ASP A 191 8.64 -24.62 -30.43
N LYS A 192 8.84 -25.55 -29.48
CA LYS A 192 7.79 -25.89 -28.50
C LYS A 192 7.52 -24.70 -27.58
N PHE A 193 8.57 -24.07 -27.07
CA PHE A 193 8.46 -22.87 -26.24
C PHE A 193 7.75 -21.73 -26.98
N THR A 194 8.12 -21.44 -28.24
CA THR A 194 7.49 -20.39 -29.04
C THR A 194 5.98 -20.64 -29.24
N ARG A 195 5.59 -21.89 -29.55
CA ARG A 195 4.16 -22.25 -29.68
C ARG A 195 3.40 -22.12 -28.37
N GLU A 196 4.02 -22.53 -27.26
CA GLU A 196 3.42 -22.41 -25.94
C GLU A 196 3.26 -20.93 -25.53
N ARG A 197 4.31 -20.12 -25.73
CA ARG A 197 4.32 -18.68 -25.53
C ARG A 197 3.22 -17.97 -26.31
N GLU A 198 3.00 -18.31 -27.58
CA GLU A 198 1.91 -17.73 -28.37
C GLU A 198 0.53 -18.06 -27.78
N ARG A 199 0.34 -19.30 -27.33
CA ARG A 199 -0.90 -19.75 -26.68
C ARG A 199 -1.11 -19.00 -25.36
N LEU A 200 -0.08 -18.94 -24.51
CA LEU A 200 -0.09 -18.24 -23.23
C LEU A 200 -0.27 -16.74 -23.41
N GLY A 201 0.36 -16.11 -24.40
CA GLY A 201 0.23 -14.69 -24.71
C GLY A 201 -1.19 -14.31 -25.14
N ARG A 202 -1.86 -15.15 -25.94
CA ARG A 202 -3.29 -14.96 -26.26
C ARG A 202 -4.16 -15.08 -25.00
N HIS A 203 -3.89 -16.06 -24.14
CA HIS A 203 -4.62 -16.23 -22.90
C HIS A 203 -4.40 -15.05 -21.94
N ALA A 204 -3.15 -14.62 -21.73
CA ALA A 204 -2.78 -13.49 -20.90
C ALA A 204 -3.46 -12.19 -21.35
N ARG A 205 -3.50 -11.89 -22.65
CA ARG A 205 -4.26 -10.75 -23.19
C ARG A 205 -5.76 -10.86 -22.91
N SER A 206 -6.33 -12.05 -23.09
CA SER A 206 -7.74 -12.28 -22.76
C SER A 206 -8.02 -12.09 -21.27
N GLN A 207 -7.12 -12.56 -20.39
CA GLN A 207 -7.22 -12.38 -18.95
C GLN A 207 -7.09 -10.91 -18.54
N LEU A 208 -6.17 -10.18 -19.15
CA LEU A 208 -6.01 -8.73 -18.94
C LEU A 208 -7.29 -7.97 -19.32
N GLU A 209 -7.91 -8.32 -20.44
CA GLU A 209 -9.21 -7.76 -20.85
C GLU A 209 -10.34 -8.09 -19.85
N LYS A 210 -10.37 -9.30 -19.28
CA LYS A 210 -11.32 -9.62 -18.20
C LYS A 210 -11.06 -8.76 -16.96
N ILE A 211 -9.80 -8.61 -16.55
CA ILE A 211 -9.40 -7.79 -15.41
C ILE A 211 -9.84 -6.33 -15.63
N ARG A 212 -9.62 -5.77 -16.83
CA ARG A 212 -10.09 -4.43 -17.20
C ARG A 212 -11.61 -4.31 -17.08
N LYS A 213 -12.37 -5.29 -17.60
CA LYS A 213 -13.84 -5.31 -17.48
C LYS A 213 -14.33 -5.40 -16.04
N ILE A 214 -13.65 -6.19 -15.19
CA ILE A 214 -13.97 -6.26 -13.76
C ILE A 214 -13.64 -4.93 -13.08
N ALA A 215 -12.50 -4.34 -13.41
CA ALA A 215 -12.07 -3.05 -12.90
C ALA A 215 -13.00 -1.90 -13.33
N SER A 216 -13.68 -1.98 -14.46
CA SER A 216 -14.66 -0.97 -14.89
C SER A 216 -16.12 -1.32 -14.57
N SER A 217 -16.39 -2.43 -13.86
CA SER A 217 -17.76 -2.88 -13.60
C SER A 217 -18.43 -2.13 -12.46
N ASP A 218 -19.76 -2.06 -12.48
CA ASP A 218 -20.59 -1.44 -11.42
C ASP A 218 -20.76 -2.33 -10.17
N LYS A 219 -20.03 -3.45 -10.09
CA LYS A 219 -20.12 -4.38 -8.95
C LYS A 219 -19.54 -3.73 -7.67
N PRO A 220 -19.92 -4.22 -6.47
CA PRO A 220 -19.29 -3.79 -5.24
C PRO A 220 -17.76 -3.95 -5.28
N LEU A 221 -17.04 -2.93 -4.81
CA LEU A 221 -15.58 -2.86 -4.93
C LEU A 221 -14.86 -4.06 -4.29
N ASN A 222 -15.33 -4.53 -3.14
CA ASN A 222 -14.81 -5.74 -2.48
C ASN A 222 -15.00 -7.02 -3.30
N GLU A 223 -16.04 -7.08 -4.13
CA GLU A 223 -16.23 -8.19 -5.05
C GLU A 223 -15.28 -8.08 -6.25
N ARG A 224 -15.13 -6.87 -6.81
CA ARG A 224 -14.20 -6.57 -7.90
C ARG A 224 -12.76 -6.89 -7.50
N MET A 225 -12.30 -6.40 -6.35
CA MET A 225 -10.97 -6.67 -5.81
C MET A 225 -10.69 -8.17 -5.66
N ARG A 226 -11.65 -8.95 -5.15
CA ARG A 226 -11.52 -10.42 -5.05
C ARG A 226 -11.48 -11.11 -6.42
N GLN A 227 -12.26 -10.64 -7.39
CA GLN A 227 -12.22 -11.15 -8.75
C GLN A 227 -10.88 -10.82 -9.43
N ILE A 228 -10.42 -9.57 -9.34
CA ILE A 228 -9.13 -9.12 -9.84
C ILE A 228 -7.99 -9.94 -9.25
N ALA A 229 -8.00 -10.18 -7.93
CA ALA A 229 -6.98 -11.02 -7.29
C ALA A 229 -6.88 -12.42 -7.93
N ARG A 230 -8.03 -13.09 -8.12
CA ARG A 230 -8.09 -14.43 -8.71
C ARG A 230 -7.60 -14.46 -10.16
N GLU A 231 -8.12 -13.58 -11.01
CA GLU A 231 -7.71 -13.52 -12.42
C GLU A 231 -6.24 -13.11 -12.56
N SER A 232 -5.74 -12.27 -11.65
CA SER A 232 -4.32 -11.88 -11.62
C SER A 232 -3.39 -13.02 -11.23
N ASP A 233 -3.83 -13.91 -10.35
CA ASP A 233 -3.05 -15.09 -9.97
C ASP A 233 -2.91 -16.05 -11.14
N GLU A 234 -3.99 -16.24 -11.92
CA GLU A 234 -3.96 -17.03 -13.15
C GLU A 234 -3.03 -16.38 -14.21
N LEU A 235 -3.17 -15.06 -14.43
CA LEU A 235 -2.30 -14.31 -15.33
C LEU A 235 -0.82 -14.43 -14.92
N ARG A 236 -0.52 -14.36 -13.63
CA ARG A 236 0.85 -14.51 -13.12
C ARG A 236 1.41 -15.89 -13.40
N ALA A 237 0.61 -16.94 -13.23
CA ALA A 237 1.03 -18.31 -13.55
C ALA A 237 1.42 -18.46 -15.03
N ASP A 238 0.67 -17.82 -15.94
CA ASP A 238 1.01 -17.81 -17.36
C ASP A 238 2.28 -17.03 -17.66
N LEU A 239 2.48 -15.87 -17.02
CA LEU A 239 3.68 -15.06 -17.19
C LEU A 239 4.95 -15.76 -16.70
N VAL A 240 4.86 -16.55 -15.62
CA VAL A 240 5.96 -17.39 -15.15
C VAL A 240 6.30 -18.47 -16.18
N ARG A 241 5.31 -19.08 -16.82
CA ARG A 241 5.54 -20.08 -17.88
C ARG A 241 6.08 -19.47 -19.18
N MET A 242 5.80 -18.19 -19.43
CA MET A 242 6.38 -17.44 -20.55
C MET A 242 7.81 -16.93 -20.27
N ASP A 243 8.37 -17.20 -19.08
CA ASP A 243 9.72 -16.76 -18.75
C ASP A 243 10.78 -17.54 -19.57
N PRO A 244 11.56 -16.87 -20.42
CA PRO A 244 12.54 -17.53 -21.26
C PRO A 244 13.76 -18.05 -20.49
N ARG A 245 13.97 -17.67 -19.21
CA ARG A 245 15.19 -18.01 -18.45
C ARG A 245 15.43 -19.52 -18.36
N GLN A 246 14.39 -20.31 -18.12
CA GLN A 246 14.53 -21.77 -18.03
C GLN A 246 14.99 -22.38 -19.36
N LEU A 247 14.46 -21.90 -20.48
CA LEU A 247 14.90 -22.30 -21.82
C LEU A 247 16.34 -21.82 -22.06
N ALA A 248 16.64 -20.57 -21.73
CA ALA A 248 17.98 -19.98 -21.89
C ALA A 248 19.04 -20.80 -21.15
N GLU A 249 18.77 -21.21 -19.91
CA GLU A 249 19.65 -22.09 -19.13
C GLU A 249 19.78 -23.49 -19.74
N SER A 250 18.69 -24.06 -20.29
CA SER A 250 18.71 -25.35 -20.98
C SER A 250 19.58 -25.32 -22.24
N VAL A 251 19.44 -24.26 -23.03
CA VAL A 251 20.24 -24.01 -24.24
C VAL A 251 21.71 -23.82 -23.85
N ALA A 252 22.01 -22.97 -22.86
CA ALA A 252 23.38 -22.71 -22.41
C ALA A 252 24.08 -24.00 -21.98
N ARG A 253 23.44 -24.82 -21.15
CA ARG A 253 23.97 -26.14 -20.75
C ARG A 253 24.22 -27.06 -21.94
N THR A 254 23.38 -26.99 -22.97
CA THR A 254 23.56 -27.81 -24.18
C THR A 254 24.74 -27.34 -25.01
N LEU A 255 24.93 -26.02 -25.15
CA LEU A 255 26.06 -25.43 -25.85
C LEU A 255 27.39 -25.74 -25.14
N ASP A 256 27.42 -25.63 -23.82
CA ASP A 256 28.60 -25.97 -23.00
C ASP A 256 29.00 -27.45 -23.12
N ALA A 257 28.04 -28.33 -23.41
CA ALA A 257 28.27 -29.77 -23.57
C ALA A 257 28.71 -30.17 -24.99
N LEU A 258 28.64 -29.28 -25.99
CA LEU A 258 28.99 -29.60 -27.37
C LEU A 258 30.45 -30.02 -27.58
N PRO A 259 31.46 -29.39 -26.95
CA PRO A 259 32.85 -29.81 -27.12
C PRO A 259 33.09 -31.27 -26.70
N GLY A 260 32.42 -31.73 -25.65
CA GLY A 260 32.52 -33.11 -25.16
C GLY A 260 32.00 -34.16 -26.15
N GLU A 261 31.17 -33.79 -27.13
CA GLU A 261 30.74 -34.71 -28.20
C GLU A 261 31.87 -35.09 -29.14
N VAL A 262 32.84 -34.19 -29.34
CA VAL A 262 34.02 -34.46 -30.14
C VAL A 262 34.92 -35.48 -29.43
N ASP A 263 35.04 -35.36 -28.11
CA ASP A 263 35.89 -36.22 -27.29
C ASP A 263 35.35 -37.67 -27.21
N LEU A 264 34.03 -37.84 -27.27
CA LEU A 264 33.40 -39.17 -27.29
C LEU A 264 33.62 -39.95 -28.60
N GLN A 265 34.10 -39.30 -29.66
CA GLN A 265 34.24 -39.88 -31.00
C GLN A 265 35.70 -40.14 -31.41
N SER A 266 36.65 -40.15 -30.47
CA SER A 266 38.10 -40.31 -30.73
C SER A 266 38.55 -41.71 -31.16
N ASP A 267 37.66 -42.56 -31.68
CA ASP A 267 38.04 -43.85 -32.29
C ASP A 267 38.57 -43.59 -33.71
N PHE A 268 39.88 -43.35 -33.78
CA PHE A 268 40.58 -43.04 -35.03
C PHE A 268 40.74 -44.27 -35.93
N SER A 269 40.91 -44.01 -37.23
CA SER A 269 41.26 -45.05 -38.20
C SER A 269 42.56 -45.77 -37.82
N GLY A 270 42.63 -47.07 -38.08
CA GLY A 270 43.87 -47.85 -37.91
C GLY A 270 45.02 -47.45 -38.85
N ASN A 271 44.76 -46.55 -39.82
CA ASN A 271 45.79 -45.96 -40.67
C ASN A 271 46.30 -44.64 -40.05
N ALA A 272 47.60 -44.60 -39.71
CA ALA A 272 48.25 -43.46 -39.04
C ALA A 272 48.08 -42.13 -39.77
N GLN A 273 48.15 -42.11 -41.11
CA GLN A 273 47.99 -40.87 -41.89
C GLN A 273 46.55 -40.36 -41.85
N VAL A 274 45.56 -41.26 -41.85
CA VAL A 274 44.14 -40.91 -41.74
C VAL A 274 43.79 -40.50 -40.31
N ALA A 275 44.40 -41.13 -39.30
CA ALA A 275 44.24 -40.75 -37.89
C ALA A 275 44.73 -39.32 -37.62
N GLU A 276 45.91 -38.95 -38.14
CA GLU A 276 46.45 -37.58 -38.00
C GLU A 276 45.55 -36.53 -38.67
N GLN A 277 45.00 -36.85 -39.86
CA GLN A 277 44.05 -35.96 -40.55
C GLN A 277 42.72 -35.84 -39.79
N GLN A 278 42.23 -36.94 -39.21
CA GLN A 278 41.03 -36.93 -38.36
C GLN A 278 41.24 -36.10 -37.10
N GLU A 279 42.39 -36.19 -36.44
CA GLU A 279 42.72 -35.38 -35.26
C GLU A 279 42.77 -33.88 -35.59
N ALA A 280 43.41 -33.51 -36.70
CA ALA A 280 43.45 -32.13 -37.17
C ALA A 280 42.04 -31.60 -37.54
N ALA A 281 41.20 -32.45 -38.15
CA ALA A 281 39.82 -32.11 -38.47
C ALA A 281 38.96 -31.89 -37.22
N LEU A 282 39.06 -32.78 -36.22
CA LEU A 282 38.35 -32.63 -34.95
C LEU A 282 38.78 -31.37 -34.20
N THR A 283 40.05 -30.96 -34.30
CA THR A 283 40.53 -29.69 -33.72
C THR A 283 39.86 -28.47 -34.36
N LYS A 284 39.75 -28.43 -35.69
CA LYS A 284 39.02 -27.36 -36.40
C LYS A 284 37.54 -27.34 -36.04
N ILE A 285 36.93 -28.53 -35.88
CA ILE A 285 35.54 -28.63 -35.46
C ILE A 285 35.36 -28.06 -34.04
N ARG A 286 36.31 -28.29 -33.11
CA ARG A 286 36.26 -27.66 -31.77
C ARG A 286 36.26 -26.13 -31.86
N GLU A 287 37.14 -25.54 -32.68
CA GLU A 287 37.18 -24.08 -32.89
C GLU A 287 35.89 -23.54 -33.53
N ASP A 288 35.27 -24.30 -34.45
CA ASP A 288 33.99 -23.94 -35.05
C ASP A 288 32.83 -24.05 -34.05
N ILE A 289 32.86 -25.03 -33.14
CA ILE A 289 31.90 -25.18 -32.04
C ILE A 289 32.00 -23.96 -31.12
N GLU A 290 33.21 -23.57 -30.69
CA GLU A 290 33.41 -22.41 -29.82
C GLU A 290 32.81 -21.14 -30.44
N ARG A 291 33.11 -20.86 -31.72
CA ARG A 291 32.52 -19.72 -32.43
C ARG A 291 30.99 -19.78 -32.53
N SER A 292 30.44 -20.97 -32.71
CA SER A 292 28.99 -21.18 -32.78
C SER A 292 28.34 -20.97 -31.41
N SER A 293 28.95 -21.50 -30.35
CA SER A 293 28.52 -21.37 -28.96
C SER A 293 28.58 -19.92 -28.49
N ASP A 294 29.63 -19.16 -28.84
CA ASP A 294 29.74 -17.73 -28.51
C ASP A 294 28.61 -16.91 -29.14
N LYS A 295 28.36 -17.16 -30.43
CA LYS A 295 27.29 -16.48 -31.16
C LYS A 295 25.93 -16.73 -30.51
N LEU A 296 25.59 -18.00 -30.25
CA LEU A 296 24.33 -18.39 -29.64
C LEU A 296 24.23 -17.94 -28.17
N GLY A 297 25.34 -17.98 -27.43
CA GLY A 297 25.45 -17.51 -26.04
C GLY A 297 25.11 -16.03 -25.89
N SER A 298 25.55 -15.18 -26.83
CA SER A 298 25.21 -13.74 -26.81
C SER A 298 23.70 -13.45 -26.94
N PHE A 299 22.94 -14.34 -27.59
CA PHE A 299 21.48 -14.22 -27.68
C PHE A 299 20.80 -14.63 -26.37
N ILE A 300 21.30 -15.69 -25.72
CA ILE A 300 20.85 -16.15 -24.41
C ILE A 300 21.06 -15.04 -23.37
N GLU A 301 22.22 -14.40 -23.41
CA GLU A 301 22.54 -13.27 -22.52
C GLU A 301 21.56 -12.11 -22.72
N LYS A 302 21.28 -11.71 -23.96
CA LYS A 302 20.28 -10.66 -24.26
C LYS A 302 18.85 -11.04 -23.85
N ALA A 303 18.49 -12.32 -23.95
CA ALA A 303 17.17 -12.79 -23.52
C ALA A 303 17.00 -12.77 -21.99
N THR A 304 18.11 -12.93 -21.26
CA THR A 304 18.12 -13.01 -19.79
C THR A 304 18.50 -11.71 -19.08
N SER A 305 19.10 -10.75 -19.80
CA SER A 305 19.64 -9.50 -19.23
C SER A 305 18.58 -8.55 -18.66
N ASN A 306 17.35 -8.60 -19.17
CA ASN A 306 16.27 -7.74 -18.69
C ASN A 306 15.57 -8.39 -17.49
N ASP A 307 15.60 -7.70 -16.34
CA ASP A 307 14.79 -8.10 -15.20
C ASP A 307 13.37 -7.54 -15.36
N VAL A 308 12.47 -8.39 -15.84
CA VAL A 308 11.06 -8.04 -15.91
C VAL A 308 10.50 -8.00 -14.49
N PRO A 309 9.90 -6.88 -14.05
CA PRO A 309 9.39 -6.75 -12.69
C PRO A 309 8.47 -7.91 -12.34
N GLN A 310 8.70 -8.52 -11.16
CA GLN A 310 7.79 -9.57 -10.70
C GLN A 310 6.45 -8.97 -10.27
N ILE A 311 5.36 -9.53 -10.80
CA ILE A 311 4.01 -9.17 -10.39
C ILE A 311 3.79 -9.72 -8.98
N LYS A 312 3.69 -8.81 -8.01
CA LYS A 312 3.22 -9.16 -6.67
C LYS A 312 1.75 -9.57 -6.73
N SER A 313 1.34 -10.49 -5.85
CA SER A 313 -0.07 -10.77 -5.65
C SER A 313 -0.85 -9.50 -5.33
N PHE A 314 -2.07 -9.42 -5.84
CA PHE A 314 -2.96 -8.28 -5.54
C PHE A 314 -3.21 -8.20 -4.04
N ASP A 315 -2.74 -7.14 -3.40
CA ASP A 315 -2.95 -6.89 -1.97
C ASP A 315 -4.37 -6.35 -1.77
N GLN A 316 -5.23 -7.14 -1.12
CA GLN A 316 -6.58 -6.70 -0.79
C GLN A 316 -6.51 -5.77 0.44
N ILE A 317 -6.32 -4.48 0.17
CA ILE A 317 -6.23 -3.46 1.21
C ILE A 317 -7.61 -2.91 1.59
N SER A 318 -7.76 -2.51 2.86
CA SER A 318 -8.94 -1.79 3.34
C SER A 318 -8.96 -0.34 2.83
N ALA A 319 -10.14 0.30 2.86
CA ALA A 319 -10.28 1.70 2.49
C ALA A 319 -9.37 2.64 3.32
N VAL A 320 -9.25 2.33 4.62
CA VAL A 320 -8.35 3.02 5.54
C VAL A 320 -6.90 2.91 5.09
N ARG A 321 -6.46 1.70 4.74
CA ARG A 321 -5.08 1.49 4.28
C ARG A 321 -4.83 2.13 2.92
N ALA A 322 -5.81 2.11 2.01
CA ALA A 322 -5.72 2.76 0.71
C ALA A 322 -5.48 4.28 0.85
N VAL A 323 -6.20 4.95 1.74
CA VAL A 323 -6.02 6.38 2.00
C VAL A 323 -4.61 6.69 2.56
N ILE A 324 -4.04 5.81 3.37
CA ILE A 324 -2.69 5.97 3.90
C ILE A 324 -1.65 5.76 2.78
N VAL A 325 -1.80 4.72 1.97
CA VAL A 325 -0.87 4.42 0.86
C VAL A 325 -0.88 5.56 -0.16
N TYR A 326 -2.05 6.08 -0.50
CA TYR A 326 -2.23 7.14 -1.49
C TYR A 326 -2.44 8.53 -0.85
N TRP A 327 -1.90 8.78 0.35
CA TRP A 327 -2.21 9.99 1.13
C TRP A 327 -1.93 11.30 0.38
N GLN A 328 -0.88 11.31 -0.46
CA GLN A 328 -0.48 12.48 -1.25
C GLN A 328 -1.57 12.93 -2.23
N ASN A 329 -2.40 12.00 -2.71
CA ASN A 329 -3.49 12.27 -3.63
C ASN A 329 -4.71 12.91 -2.92
N TYR A 330 -4.76 12.84 -1.59
CA TYR A 330 -5.93 13.23 -0.79
C TYR A 330 -5.60 14.29 0.27
N ILE A 331 -4.54 15.07 0.09
CA ILE A 331 -4.12 16.13 1.02
C ILE A 331 -5.27 17.05 1.45
N PRO A 332 -6.16 17.53 0.55
CA PRO A 332 -7.28 18.38 0.97
C PRO A 332 -8.21 17.71 1.99
N PHE A 333 -8.47 16.40 1.85
CA PHE A 333 -9.30 15.65 2.78
C PHE A 333 -8.60 15.42 4.11
N TRP A 334 -7.28 15.16 4.08
CA TRP A 334 -6.46 15.11 5.30
C TRP A 334 -6.50 16.42 6.07
N VAL A 335 -6.32 17.55 5.39
CA VAL A 335 -6.45 18.88 6.01
C VAL A 335 -7.86 19.05 6.60
N GLY A 336 -8.90 18.67 5.86
CA GLY A 336 -10.28 18.71 6.34
C GLY A 336 -10.52 17.90 7.60
N GLY A 337 -10.04 16.65 7.64
CA GLY A 337 -10.16 15.75 8.80
C GLY A 337 -9.42 16.27 10.04
N ILE A 338 -8.17 16.73 9.85
CA ILE A 338 -7.36 17.33 10.91
C ILE A 338 -8.06 18.58 11.48
N VAL A 339 -8.55 19.46 10.60
CA VAL A 339 -9.24 20.68 11.01
C VAL A 339 -10.53 20.35 11.76
N LEU A 340 -11.30 19.36 11.30
CA LEU A 340 -12.54 18.95 11.97
C LEU A 340 -12.27 18.53 13.42
N ASP A 341 -11.23 17.71 13.63
CA ASP A 341 -10.90 17.17 14.94
C ASP A 341 -10.21 18.18 15.87
N ILE A 342 -9.40 19.10 15.32
CA ILE A 342 -8.54 20.03 16.08
C ILE A 342 -9.11 21.46 16.13
N ALA A 343 -10.16 21.80 15.38
CA ALA A 343 -10.78 23.13 15.40
C ALA A 343 -11.08 23.69 16.82
N PRO A 344 -11.54 22.87 17.79
CA PRO A 344 -11.78 23.37 19.15
C PRO A 344 -10.49 23.88 19.86
N LEU A 345 -9.31 23.40 19.46
CA LEU A 345 -8.03 23.86 20.01
C LEU A 345 -7.81 25.37 19.79
N ALA A 346 -8.19 25.89 18.61
CA ALA A 346 -8.10 27.31 18.33
C ALA A 346 -9.01 28.12 19.27
N VAL A 347 -10.22 27.62 19.54
CA VAL A 347 -11.16 28.23 20.49
C VAL A 347 -10.56 28.25 21.90
N VAL A 348 -9.94 27.16 22.34
CA VAL A 348 -9.22 27.09 23.62
C VAL A 348 -8.13 28.17 23.69
N PHE A 349 -7.29 28.30 22.66
CA PHE A 349 -6.24 29.33 22.64
C PHE A 349 -6.80 30.75 22.68
N PHE A 350 -7.85 31.05 21.90
CA PHE A 350 -8.50 32.36 21.93
C PHE A 350 -9.09 32.67 23.31
N LEU A 351 -9.77 31.71 23.94
CA LEU A 351 -10.30 31.85 25.30
C LEU A 351 -9.18 32.05 26.32
N MET A 352 -8.10 31.28 26.22
CA MET A 352 -6.95 31.38 27.11
C MET A 352 -6.28 32.76 27.01
N ILE A 353 -6.08 33.28 25.80
CA ILE A 353 -5.55 34.65 25.60
C ILE A 353 -6.52 35.68 26.19
N ALA A 354 -7.82 35.55 25.87
CA ALA A 354 -8.84 36.51 26.31
C ALA A 354 -9.03 36.56 27.84
N VAL A 355 -8.92 35.41 28.53
CA VAL A 355 -9.00 35.33 29.99
C VAL A 355 -7.72 35.86 30.64
N ASN A 356 -6.54 35.48 30.13
CA ASN A 356 -5.26 35.93 30.70
C ASN A 356 -4.98 37.43 30.45
N ALA A 357 -5.57 38.03 29.41
CA ALA A 357 -5.42 39.45 29.13
C ALA A 357 -6.21 40.37 30.09
N ARG A 358 -7.12 39.83 30.91
CA ARG A 358 -7.97 40.63 31.82
C ARG A 358 -7.41 40.73 33.23
N THR A 359 -7.59 41.90 33.83
CA THR A 359 -7.31 42.12 35.24
C THR A 359 -8.35 41.46 36.15
N PRO A 360 -8.01 41.16 37.42
CA PRO A 360 -8.96 40.59 38.39
C PRO A 360 -10.26 41.41 38.55
N GLN A 361 -10.17 42.74 38.46
CA GLN A 361 -11.33 43.63 38.54
C GLN A 361 -12.23 43.50 37.31
N GLU A 362 -11.66 43.45 36.10
CA GLU A 362 -12.44 43.28 34.87
C GLU A 362 -13.14 41.92 34.81
N ILE A 363 -12.51 40.87 35.36
CA ILE A 363 -13.12 39.55 35.50
C ILE A 363 -14.32 39.62 36.45
N ALA A 364 -14.18 40.28 37.61
CA ALA A 364 -15.27 40.45 38.55
C ALA A 364 -16.46 41.22 37.94
N ILE A 365 -16.20 42.32 37.24
CA ILE A 365 -17.22 43.12 36.55
C ILE A 365 -17.92 42.28 35.46
N THR A 366 -17.15 41.53 34.66
CA THR A 366 -17.69 40.69 33.59
C THR A 366 -18.57 39.56 34.12
N ARG A 367 -18.25 39.02 35.30
CA ARG A 367 -19.07 38.02 36.00
C ARG A 367 -20.38 38.62 36.52
N ILE A 368 -20.32 39.82 37.11
CA ILE A 368 -21.51 40.54 37.60
C ILE A 368 -22.46 40.87 36.43
N LEU A 369 -21.92 41.32 35.30
CA LEU A 369 -22.68 41.61 34.07
C LEU A 369 -23.29 40.35 33.42
N GLY A 370 -22.81 39.15 33.76
CA GLY A 370 -23.31 37.87 33.24
C GLY A 370 -24.44 37.25 34.06
N LEU A 371 -24.71 37.79 35.26
CA LEU A 371 -25.81 37.35 36.13
C LEU A 371 -27.15 37.90 35.62
N ARG A 372 -28.23 37.13 35.79
CA ARG A 372 -29.57 37.68 35.51
C ARG A 372 -29.93 38.66 36.62
N VAL A 373 -30.81 39.62 36.31
CA VAL A 373 -31.30 40.59 37.33
C VAL A 373 -31.90 39.86 38.53
N ARG A 374 -32.58 38.73 38.32
CA ARG A 374 -33.05 37.85 39.39
C ARG A 374 -31.92 37.36 40.29
N ASP A 375 -30.83 36.85 39.72
CA ASP A 375 -29.68 36.35 40.49
C ASP A 375 -29.03 37.47 41.33
N LEU A 376 -29.02 38.71 40.80
CA LEU A 376 -28.53 39.89 41.52
C LEU A 376 -29.47 40.33 42.65
N VAL A 377 -30.78 40.29 42.41
CA VAL A 377 -31.79 40.58 43.43
C VAL A 377 -31.76 39.53 44.53
N ASP A 378 -31.68 38.24 44.18
CA ASP A 378 -31.57 37.13 45.14
C ASP A 378 -30.28 37.25 45.96
N ALA A 379 -29.16 37.63 45.33
CA ALA A 379 -27.90 37.90 46.04
C ALA A 379 -27.99 39.14 46.95
N GLN A 380 -28.71 40.19 46.54
CA GLN A 380 -28.91 41.40 47.34
C GLN A 380 -29.85 41.14 48.54
N VAL A 381 -30.90 40.35 48.34
CA VAL A 381 -31.82 39.91 49.40
C VAL A 381 -31.07 39.03 50.41
N ALA A 382 -30.26 38.09 49.94
CA ALA A 382 -29.39 37.28 50.80
C ALA A 382 -28.39 38.15 51.58
N ALA A 383 -27.73 39.10 50.91
CA ALA A 383 -26.82 40.04 51.58
C ALA A 383 -27.54 40.95 52.58
N GLY A 384 -28.78 41.34 52.29
CA GLY A 384 -29.64 42.11 53.19
C GLY A 384 -30.02 41.31 54.45
N ALA A 385 -30.45 40.07 54.29
CA ALA A 385 -30.80 39.17 55.39
C ALA A 385 -29.60 38.86 56.31
N ILE A 386 -28.40 38.76 55.74
CA ILE A 386 -27.15 38.60 56.50
C ILE A 386 -26.84 39.88 57.29
N ARG A 387 -26.96 41.06 56.67
CA ARG A 387 -26.64 42.34 57.34
C ARG A 387 -27.65 42.73 58.41
N SER A 388 -28.92 42.37 58.24
CA SER A 388 -29.98 42.64 59.22
C SER A 388 -30.00 41.65 60.39
N GLY A 389 -29.15 40.61 60.36
CA GLY A 389 -29.13 39.54 61.38
C GLY A 389 -30.36 38.64 61.35
N ALA A 390 -31.17 38.70 60.29
CA ALA A 390 -32.38 37.89 60.14
C ALA A 390 -32.09 36.44 59.73
N ALA A 391 -30.88 36.17 59.24
CA ALA A 391 -30.42 34.83 58.93
C ALA A 391 -29.69 34.21 60.14
N ASP A 392 -30.12 33.01 60.54
CA ASP A 392 -29.52 32.27 61.65
C ASP A 392 -27.99 32.12 61.43
N PRO A 393 -27.15 32.62 62.36
CA PRO A 393 -25.69 32.50 62.28
C PRO A 393 -25.20 31.07 62.09
N ALA A 394 -25.90 30.07 62.65
CA ALA A 394 -25.56 28.66 62.49
C ALA A 394 -25.80 28.17 61.05
N MET A 395 -26.96 28.53 60.48
CA MET A 395 -27.33 28.24 59.10
C MET A 395 -26.39 28.91 58.09
N LEU A 396 -26.02 30.18 58.31
CA LEU A 396 -25.06 30.88 57.45
C LEU A 396 -23.67 30.23 57.49
N LYS A 397 -23.21 29.84 58.69
CA LYS A 397 -21.93 29.15 58.86
C LYS A 397 -21.92 27.76 58.24
N ALA A 398 -23.06 27.07 58.20
CA ALA A 398 -23.24 25.80 57.51
C ALA A 398 -23.24 25.98 55.98
N ILE A 399 -23.94 26.99 55.45
CA ILE A 399 -23.95 27.32 54.02
C ILE A 399 -22.55 27.74 53.55
N PHE A 400 -21.82 28.56 54.31
CA PHE A 400 -20.46 28.95 53.97
C PHE A 400 -19.49 27.76 53.98
N ARG A 401 -19.61 26.85 54.96
CA ARG A 401 -18.83 25.59 54.97
C ARG A 401 -19.15 24.71 53.76
N PHE A 402 -20.43 24.58 53.42
CA PHE A 402 -20.88 23.83 52.25
C PHE A 402 -20.38 24.44 50.93
N LEU A 403 -20.41 25.78 50.78
CA LEU A 403 -19.89 26.48 49.61
C LEU A 403 -18.36 26.41 49.49
N LEU A 404 -17.65 26.20 50.61
CA LEU A 404 -16.20 25.98 50.66
C LEU A 404 -15.81 24.50 50.45
N GLY A 405 -16.79 23.61 50.28
CA GLY A 405 -16.56 22.18 50.02
C GLY A 405 -16.32 21.34 51.28
N GLU A 406 -16.61 21.86 52.46
CA GLU A 406 -16.61 21.09 53.72
C GLU A 406 -17.96 20.38 53.91
N GLU A 407 -17.95 19.18 54.51
CA GLU A 407 -19.07 18.23 54.59
C GLU A 407 -20.44 18.84 54.99
N LYS A 408 -21.48 18.22 54.43
CA LYS A 408 -22.90 18.59 54.57
C LYS A 408 -23.30 18.59 56.05
N PRO A 409 -24.10 19.56 56.54
CA PRO A 409 -24.65 19.46 57.89
C PRO A 409 -25.60 18.25 57.93
N ASP A 410 -25.35 17.34 58.89
CA ASP A 410 -26.31 16.30 59.26
C ASP A 410 -27.62 16.96 59.70
N ASP A 411 -28.73 16.43 59.17
CA ASP A 411 -30.07 16.78 59.58
C ASP A 411 -30.23 16.42 61.07
N ALA A 412 -30.45 17.42 61.92
CA ALA A 412 -30.89 17.22 63.30
C ALA A 412 -32.11 18.11 63.56
N ASP A 413 -33.18 17.44 63.99
CA ASP A 413 -34.56 17.85 64.28
C ASP A 413 -34.82 19.31 64.72
#